data_AF-A0A7Y5C6K3-F1
#
_entry.id   AF-A0A7Y5C6K3-F1
#
_cell.length_a   1.000
_cell.length_b   1.000
_cell.length_c   1.000
_cell.angle_alpha   90.00
_cell.angle_beta   90.00
_cell.angle_gamma   90.00
#
_symmetry.space_group_name_H-M   'P 1'
#
loop_
_entity.id
_entity.type
_entity.pdbx_description
1 polymer ?
#
loop_
_entity_poly.entity_id
_entity_poly.type
_entity_poly.pdbx_seq_one_letter_code
_entity_poly.pdbx_strand_id
1 'polypeptide(L)'
;MHSMLRWVGAAIALTVMVQGVAQAQWTWSPQTGRWINVKRLPKETPELQVEFARSLMVQGDYKKALRETEKFKDYYSDTEWADDNQYLRGEIMLAQGDLLPAAKEFQQVVAVYPDSDLFDQVIAKQYEIGDHFYDRGTANLNKGWWHPFRKRPFRRAITVYAMVIDNQPFTDSAAQAQYKVGLCHYTLEEYREAAFEYQRVIDDYAASDYVDEASHGLAMCHYKDSRPPAYDQSPSLLAVDAVDNFKRKFPDDSRVAELDSIKTEMLNRVAEQRLRTAKFYEKRRKFDSAAIYYEVVVEQFPSTTSAPEAQAWLEQHGHSKRWQAPS
;
A
#
# COMPACT_ATOMS: atom_id res chain seq x y z
N MET A 1 13.94 8.01 98.71
CA MET A 1 12.53 7.84 98.27
C MET A 1 12.40 8.55 96.94
N HIS A 2 12.27 7.81 95.83
CA HIS A 2 10.98 7.60 95.17
C HIS A 2 10.31 8.95 94.88
N SER A 3 10.00 9.39 93.68
CA SER A 3 9.84 8.79 92.36
C SER A 3 9.18 9.92 91.57
N MET A 4 9.60 10.23 90.34
CA MET A 4 8.67 10.43 89.21
C MET A 4 9.40 10.99 87.98
N LEU A 5 9.25 10.20 86.91
CA LEU A 5 9.10 10.58 85.50
C LEU A 5 10.28 11.34 84.87
N ARG A 6 11.25 10.69 84.21
CA ARG A 6 11.16 9.86 82.98
C ARG A 6 10.38 10.55 81.85
N TRP A 7 11.05 10.65 80.70
CA TRP A 7 10.62 11.06 79.35
C TRP A 7 11.20 12.39 78.82
N VAL A 8 12.51 12.44 78.62
CA VAL A 8 13.13 13.35 77.62
C VAL A 8 14.11 12.61 76.68
N GLY A 9 14.66 11.45 77.05
CA GLY A 9 15.68 10.78 76.24
C GLY A 9 15.26 9.41 75.75
N ALA A 10 14.44 9.32 74.70
CA ALA A 10 14.29 8.11 73.88
C ALA A 10 13.42 8.38 72.64
N ALA A 11 13.95 9.10 71.65
CA ALA A 11 13.40 9.11 70.30
C ALA A 11 14.49 8.93 69.23
N ILE A 12 15.50 8.11 69.55
CA ILE A 12 16.37 7.49 68.55
C ILE A 12 16.11 5.98 68.64
N ALA A 13 14.90 5.58 68.27
CA ALA A 13 14.55 4.19 68.04
C ALA A 13 14.41 3.98 66.54
N LEU A 14 15.55 3.67 65.94
CA LEU A 14 15.76 2.80 64.79
C LEU A 14 14.47 2.19 64.19
N THR A 15 13.78 2.92 63.32
CA THR A 15 12.88 2.30 62.35
C THR A 15 13.68 2.02 61.10
N VAL A 16 14.28 0.82 61.03
CA VAL A 16 14.61 0.21 59.73
C VAL A 16 13.27 -0.11 59.08
N MET A 17 12.69 0.88 58.41
CA MET A 17 11.64 0.62 57.44
C MET A 17 12.33 0.14 56.17
N VAL A 18 12.11 -1.13 55.86
CA VAL A 18 12.14 -1.62 54.49
C VAL A 18 11.16 -0.74 53.70
N GLN A 19 11.67 0.18 52.90
CA GLN A 19 10.87 0.83 51.87
C GLN A 19 11.59 0.63 50.55
N GLY A 20 10.99 -0.18 49.66
CA GLY A 20 11.24 -0.07 48.24
C GLY A 20 10.69 1.29 47.81
N VAL A 21 11.58 2.27 47.64
CA VAL A 21 11.19 3.67 47.49
C VAL A 21 11.07 4.04 46.01
N ALA A 22 9.94 3.70 45.40
CA ALA A 22 9.44 4.47 44.26
C ALA A 22 8.77 5.77 44.77
N GLN A 23 9.49 6.64 45.49
CA GLN A 23 8.94 7.94 45.88
C GLN A 23 9.09 8.91 44.70
N ALA A 24 8.00 9.57 44.33
CA ALA A 24 8.06 10.79 43.55
C ALA A 24 8.60 11.89 44.47
N GLN A 25 9.82 12.36 44.20
CA GLN A 25 10.45 13.40 45.01
C GLN A 25 9.85 14.75 44.63
N TRP A 26 9.00 15.27 45.51
CA TRP A 26 8.50 16.65 45.45
C TRP A 26 9.52 17.55 46.14
N THR A 27 9.94 18.63 45.48
CA THR A 27 10.84 19.64 46.04
C THR A 27 10.15 21.00 46.02
N TRP A 28 10.37 21.81 47.04
CA TRP A 28 9.85 23.18 47.07
C TRP A 28 10.69 24.06 46.14
N SER A 29 10.05 24.79 45.23
CA SER A 29 10.72 25.81 44.40
C SER A 29 10.51 27.20 45.00
N PRO A 30 11.58 27.87 45.50
CA PRO A 30 11.49 29.23 46.00
C PRO A 30 11.12 30.25 44.92
N GLN A 31 11.44 29.96 43.65
CA GLN A 31 11.17 30.84 42.52
C GLN A 31 9.67 30.88 42.16
N THR A 32 8.99 29.75 42.24
CA THR A 32 7.57 29.64 41.89
C THR A 32 6.63 29.56 43.09
N GLY A 33 7.17 29.40 44.30
CA GLY A 33 6.39 29.25 45.53
C GLY A 33 5.51 28.00 45.53
N ARG A 34 5.93 26.93 44.85
CA ARG A 34 5.15 25.69 44.70
C ARG A 34 6.02 24.45 44.88
N TRP A 35 5.42 23.36 45.33
CA TRP A 35 6.03 22.03 45.26
C TRP A 35 6.04 21.56 43.80
N ILE A 36 7.22 21.19 43.32
CA ILE A 36 7.46 20.68 41.97
C ILE A 36 7.87 19.21 42.05
N ASN A 37 7.36 18.41 41.13
CA ASN A 37 7.76 17.02 41.00
C ASN A 37 8.95 16.94 40.04
N VAL A 38 10.15 16.74 40.59
CA VAL A 38 11.40 16.79 39.80
C VAL A 38 11.41 15.76 38.67
N LYS A 39 10.75 14.61 38.86
CA LYS A 39 10.63 13.57 37.81
C LYS A 39 9.78 14.00 36.61
N ARG A 40 8.92 15.01 36.79
CA ARG A 40 8.04 15.54 35.74
C ARG A 40 8.66 16.73 35.00
N LEU A 41 9.75 17.29 35.51
CA LEU A 41 10.44 18.39 34.84
C LEU A 41 11.12 17.91 33.56
N PRO A 42 11.20 18.77 32.54
CA PRO A 42 12.01 18.49 31.35
C PRO A 42 13.50 18.56 31.68
N LYS A 43 14.33 18.07 30.76
CA LYS A 43 15.77 18.36 30.73
C LYS A 43 15.99 19.85 30.48
N GLU A 44 17.19 20.33 30.78
CA GLU A 44 17.51 21.76 30.76
C GLU A 44 17.39 22.40 29.37
N THR A 45 17.60 21.62 28.31
CA THR A 45 17.49 22.08 26.92
C THR A 45 16.62 21.11 26.10
N PRO A 46 16.03 21.58 25.00
CA PRO A 46 15.32 20.72 24.04
C PRO A 46 16.22 19.59 23.51
N GLU A 47 17.46 19.90 23.13
CA GLU A 47 18.48 18.92 22.71
C GLU A 47 18.66 17.80 23.74
N LEU A 48 18.92 18.16 25.01
CA LEU A 48 19.12 17.17 26.07
C LEU A 48 17.86 16.32 26.32
N GLN A 49 16.67 16.89 26.09
CA GLN A 49 15.41 16.16 26.21
C GLN A 49 15.28 15.09 25.11
N VAL A 50 15.61 15.44 23.86
CA VAL A 50 15.63 14.51 22.72
C VAL A 50 16.69 13.42 22.92
N GLU A 51 17.92 13.81 23.24
CA GLU A 51 19.02 12.86 23.45
C GLU A 51 18.78 11.92 24.63
N PHE A 52 18.13 12.39 25.69
CA PHE A 52 17.71 11.53 26.77
C PHE A 52 16.66 10.51 26.31
N ALA A 53 15.66 10.92 25.53
CA ALA A 53 14.68 10.00 24.96
C ALA A 53 15.34 8.98 24.01
N ARG A 54 16.30 9.40 23.19
CA ARG A 54 17.10 8.54 22.30
C ARG A 54 17.90 7.51 23.10
N SER A 55 18.53 7.91 24.19
CA SER A 55 19.27 6.99 25.07
C SER A 55 18.37 5.89 25.66
N LEU A 56 17.12 6.24 26.03
CA LEU A 56 16.13 5.29 26.54
C LEU A 56 15.66 4.33 25.46
N MET A 57 15.51 4.80 24.21
CA MET A 57 15.21 3.96 23.05
C MET A 57 16.30 2.91 22.83
N VAL A 58 17.58 3.32 22.85
CA VAL A 58 18.73 2.42 22.68
C VAL A 58 18.79 1.37 23.81
N GLN A 59 18.37 1.73 25.02
CA GLN A 59 18.24 0.80 26.15
C GLN A 59 17.03 -0.14 26.04
N GLY A 60 16.16 0.05 25.05
CA GLY A 60 14.91 -0.69 24.88
C GLY A 60 13.77 -0.25 25.80
N ASP A 61 13.93 0.85 26.55
CA ASP A 61 12.90 1.39 27.43
C ASP A 61 11.98 2.37 26.66
N TYR A 62 11.34 1.83 25.62
CA TYR A 62 10.52 2.58 24.68
C TYR A 62 9.37 3.34 25.35
N LYS A 63 8.79 2.79 26.42
CA LYS A 63 7.72 3.44 27.17
C LYS A 63 8.21 4.70 27.87
N LYS A 64 9.41 4.68 28.45
CA LYS A 64 10.01 5.89 29.02
C LYS A 64 10.45 6.84 27.92
N ALA A 65 11.05 6.34 26.84
CA ALA A 65 11.43 7.16 25.69
C ALA A 65 10.24 7.98 25.15
N LEU A 66 9.09 7.34 24.88
CA LEU A 66 7.87 8.04 24.43
C LEU A 66 7.34 9.04 25.46
N ARG A 67 7.45 8.76 26.76
CA ARG A 67 7.05 9.74 27.79
C ARG A 67 7.93 10.99 27.76
N GLU A 68 9.22 10.81 27.50
CA GLU A 68 10.15 11.94 27.37
C GLU A 68 9.90 12.72 26.08
N THR A 69 9.43 12.10 24.99
CA THR A 69 9.01 12.83 23.78
C THR A 69 7.67 13.56 23.94
N GLU A 70 6.72 13.02 24.73
CA GLU A 70 5.51 13.77 25.13
C GLU A 70 5.87 14.97 26.00
N LYS A 71 6.79 14.78 26.96
CA LYS A 71 7.30 15.88 27.76
C LYS A 71 7.95 16.94 26.88
N PHE A 72 8.71 16.57 25.85
CA PHE A 72 9.22 17.55 24.89
C PHE A 72 8.07 18.38 24.27
N LYS A 73 6.98 17.75 23.83
CA LYS A 73 5.83 18.47 23.24
C LYS A 73 5.21 19.49 24.20
N ASP A 74 5.14 19.15 25.49
CA ASP A 74 4.56 20.04 26.51
C ASP A 74 5.41 21.30 26.79
N TYR A 75 6.74 21.23 26.63
CA TYR A 75 7.65 22.29 27.07
C TYR A 75 8.48 22.94 25.95
N TYR A 76 8.69 22.26 24.83
CA TYR A 76 9.65 22.63 23.78
C TYR A 76 9.10 22.51 22.35
N SER A 77 7.78 22.45 22.18
CA SER A 77 7.13 22.23 20.87
C SER A 77 7.35 23.34 19.83
N ASP A 78 7.79 24.52 20.25
CA ASP A 78 8.09 25.69 19.41
C ASP A 78 9.58 25.87 19.10
N THR A 79 10.42 24.90 19.48
CA THR A 79 11.88 24.95 19.28
C THR A 79 12.31 24.28 17.97
N GLU A 80 13.54 24.55 17.55
CA GLU A 80 14.16 23.93 16.35
C GLU A 80 14.31 22.40 16.44
N TRP A 81 14.11 21.80 17.62
CA TRP A 81 14.21 20.35 17.85
C TRP A 81 12.85 19.63 17.75
N ALA A 82 11.78 20.34 17.38
CA ALA A 82 10.42 19.82 17.40
C ALA A 82 10.19 18.71 16.34
N ASP A 83 10.82 18.85 15.18
CA ASP A 83 10.83 17.84 14.11
C ASP A 83 11.72 16.64 14.47
N ASP A 84 12.91 16.86 15.05
CA ASP A 84 13.77 15.80 15.61
C ASP A 84 13.03 14.95 16.65
N ASN A 85 12.33 15.60 17.59
CA ASN A 85 11.52 14.91 18.58
C ASN A 85 10.38 14.11 17.93
N GLN A 86 9.74 14.66 16.90
CA GLN A 86 8.66 13.98 16.17
C GLN A 86 9.19 12.79 15.35
N TYR A 87 10.37 12.92 14.73
CA TYR A 87 11.05 11.85 14.03
C TYR A 87 11.49 10.73 14.99
N LEU A 88 12.08 11.09 16.14
CA LEU A 88 12.48 10.14 17.18
C LEU A 88 11.29 9.29 17.67
N ARG A 89 10.08 9.84 17.74
CA ARG A 89 8.87 9.05 18.05
C ARG A 89 8.62 7.96 17.03
N GLY A 90 8.80 8.26 15.75
CA GLY A 90 8.76 7.26 14.67
C GLY A 90 9.82 6.19 14.85
N GLU A 91 11.07 6.57 15.16
CA GLU A 91 12.17 5.62 15.44
C GLU A 91 11.86 4.70 16.64
N ILE A 92 11.30 5.26 17.72
CA ILE A 92 10.92 4.48 18.91
C ILE A 92 9.84 3.45 18.56
N MET A 93 8.80 3.85 17.83
CA MET A 93 7.73 2.93 17.40
C MET A 93 8.24 1.86 16.44
N LEU A 94 9.18 2.23 15.56
CA LEU A 94 9.82 1.29 14.64
C LEU A 94 10.62 0.23 15.42
N ALA A 95 11.41 0.65 16.42
CA ALA A 95 12.17 -0.23 17.29
C ALA A 95 11.28 -1.15 18.16
N GLN A 96 10.05 -0.72 18.48
CA GLN A 96 9.03 -1.55 19.12
C GLN A 96 8.41 -2.61 18.19
N GLY A 97 8.59 -2.48 16.88
CA GLY A 97 7.92 -3.30 15.87
C GLY A 97 6.53 -2.79 15.47
N ASP A 98 6.13 -1.62 15.97
CA ASP A 98 4.87 -0.95 15.65
C ASP A 98 4.99 -0.14 14.35
N LEU A 99 5.22 -0.86 13.26
CA LEU A 99 5.57 -0.30 11.95
C LEU A 99 4.56 0.73 11.39
N LEU A 100 3.25 0.44 11.48
CA LEU A 100 2.24 1.35 10.93
C LEU A 100 2.09 2.63 11.79
N PRO A 101 2.05 2.55 13.13
CA PRO A 101 2.23 3.73 13.99
C PRO A 101 3.51 4.52 13.68
N ALA A 102 4.66 3.84 13.49
CA ALA A 102 5.92 4.50 13.14
C ALA A 102 5.79 5.32 11.84
N ALA A 103 5.26 4.72 10.76
CA ALA A 103 5.03 5.41 9.49
C ALA A 103 4.15 6.67 9.64
N LYS A 104 3.18 6.64 10.57
CA LYS A 104 2.33 7.80 10.87
C LYS A 104 3.07 8.90 11.63
N GLU A 105 3.92 8.54 12.59
CA GLU A 105 4.74 9.54 13.30
C GLU A 105 5.76 10.18 12.35
N PHE A 106 6.33 9.43 11.41
CA PHE A 106 7.15 9.99 10.32
C PHE A 106 6.32 10.89 9.40
N GLN A 107 5.09 10.51 9.02
CA GLN A 107 4.21 11.37 8.23
C GLN A 107 3.91 12.71 8.92
N GLN A 108 3.82 12.72 10.25
CA GLN A 108 3.63 13.96 11.00
C GLN A 108 4.82 14.91 10.88
N VAL A 109 6.04 14.41 10.65
CA VAL A 109 7.20 15.27 10.40
C VAL A 109 6.95 16.10 9.14
N VAL A 110 6.58 15.45 8.04
CA VAL A 110 6.28 16.12 6.75
C VAL A 110 5.05 17.04 6.85
N ALA A 111 4.00 16.61 7.57
CA ALA A 111 2.74 17.34 7.63
C ALA A 111 2.78 18.57 8.54
N VAL A 112 3.57 18.54 9.61
CA VAL A 112 3.61 19.59 10.64
C VAL A 112 4.85 20.49 10.48
N TYR A 113 5.96 19.96 9.97
CA TYR A 113 7.23 20.68 9.83
C TYR A 113 7.69 20.66 8.35
N PRO A 114 7.04 21.44 7.46
CA PRO A 114 7.32 21.40 6.03
C PRO A 114 8.73 21.88 5.65
N ASP A 115 9.39 22.66 6.51
CA ASP A 115 10.76 23.15 6.32
C ASP A 115 11.83 22.21 6.91
N SER A 116 11.46 21.02 7.37
CA SER A 116 12.39 20.07 8.00
C SER A 116 13.36 19.45 6.99
N ASP A 117 14.65 19.41 7.33
CA ASP A 117 15.70 18.71 6.58
C ASP A 117 15.58 17.16 6.67
N LEU A 118 14.62 16.66 7.45
CA LEU A 118 14.38 15.22 7.64
C LEU A 118 13.47 14.61 6.56
N PHE A 119 13.00 15.39 5.58
CA PHE A 119 12.07 14.93 4.56
C PHE A 119 12.54 13.63 3.87
N ASP A 120 13.75 13.63 3.31
CA ASP A 120 14.28 12.46 2.60
C ASP A 120 14.41 11.22 3.51
N GLN A 121 14.79 11.43 4.78
CA GLN A 121 14.91 10.37 5.78
C GLN A 121 13.54 9.78 6.12
N VAL A 122 12.52 10.62 6.26
CA VAL A 122 11.13 10.21 6.49
C VAL A 122 10.63 9.35 5.33
N ILE A 123 10.83 9.81 4.10
CA ILE A 123 10.43 9.09 2.90
C ILE A 123 11.11 7.71 2.85
N ALA A 124 12.42 7.66 3.08
CA ALA A 124 13.17 6.41 3.14
C ALA A 124 12.60 5.46 4.22
N LYS A 125 12.30 5.97 5.42
CA LYS A 125 11.72 5.16 6.50
C LYS A 125 10.33 4.64 6.17
N GLN A 126 9.47 5.46 5.57
CA GLN A 126 8.15 5.03 5.11
C GLN A 126 8.29 3.93 4.05
N TYR A 127 9.19 4.12 3.09
CA TYR A 127 9.44 3.13 2.05
C TYR A 127 9.93 1.79 2.63
N GLU A 128 10.92 1.81 3.52
CA GLU A 128 11.42 0.63 4.26
C GLU A 128 10.28 -0.10 5.01
N ILE A 129 9.37 0.64 5.64
CA ILE A 129 8.20 0.08 6.32
C ILE A 129 7.23 -0.58 5.32
N GLY A 130 7.00 0.07 4.17
CA GLY A 130 6.22 -0.48 3.06
C GLY A 130 6.77 -1.82 2.60
N ASP A 131 8.09 -1.88 2.33
CA ASP A 131 8.83 -3.07 1.92
C ASP A 131 8.72 -4.17 2.97
N HIS A 132 8.90 -3.83 4.24
CA HIS A 132 8.71 -4.78 5.32
C HIS A 132 7.30 -5.40 5.29
N PHE A 133 6.24 -4.61 5.10
CA PHE A 133 4.88 -5.16 5.04
C PHE A 133 4.66 -6.02 3.80
N TYR A 134 5.20 -5.60 2.66
CA TYR A 134 5.13 -6.35 1.41
C TYR A 134 5.82 -7.72 1.55
N ASP A 135 7.07 -7.75 2.01
CA ASP A 135 7.85 -8.97 2.19
C ASP A 135 7.22 -9.93 3.19
N ARG A 136 6.68 -9.40 4.30
CA ARG A 136 5.91 -10.19 5.27
C ARG A 136 4.67 -10.80 4.62
N GLY A 137 3.98 -10.06 3.75
CA GLY A 137 2.85 -10.55 2.97
C GLY A 137 3.25 -11.70 2.06
N THR A 138 4.29 -11.49 1.26
CA THR A 138 4.84 -12.48 0.32
C THR A 138 5.29 -13.76 1.05
N ALA A 139 6.04 -13.63 2.14
CA ALA A 139 6.45 -14.76 2.96
C ALA A 139 5.26 -15.53 3.58
N ASN A 140 4.17 -14.83 3.90
CA ASN A 140 2.95 -15.47 4.41
C ASN A 140 2.20 -16.26 3.33
N LEU A 141 2.33 -15.92 2.04
CA LEU A 141 1.71 -16.70 0.97
C LEU A 141 2.27 -18.12 0.89
N ASN A 142 3.56 -18.31 1.22
CA ASN A 142 4.22 -19.61 1.23
C ASN A 142 3.76 -20.54 2.36
N LYS A 143 3.04 -20.01 3.37
CA LYS A 143 2.58 -20.81 4.52
C LYS A 143 1.37 -21.70 4.17
N GLY A 144 0.75 -21.50 3.00
CA GLY A 144 -0.40 -22.27 2.54
C GLY A 144 -1.73 -21.53 2.75
N TRP A 145 -2.76 -21.96 2.02
CA TRP A 145 -4.04 -21.25 1.93
C TRP A 145 -4.86 -21.24 3.23
N TRP A 146 -4.63 -22.19 4.13
CA TRP A 146 -5.31 -22.36 5.42
C TRP A 146 -4.90 -21.34 6.49
N HIS A 147 -3.86 -20.53 6.26
CA HIS A 147 -3.48 -19.48 7.21
C HIS A 147 -4.40 -18.27 7.08
N PRO A 148 -5.26 -18.01 8.08
CA PRO A 148 -6.12 -16.83 8.06
C PRO A 148 -5.23 -15.58 8.10
N PHE A 149 -5.66 -14.52 7.41
CA PHE A 149 -4.97 -13.22 7.37
C PHE A 149 -3.60 -13.19 6.67
N ARG A 150 -3.22 -14.23 5.90
CA ARG A 150 -1.94 -14.25 5.14
C ARG A 150 -1.75 -13.03 4.22
N LYS A 151 -2.85 -12.49 3.67
CA LYS A 151 -2.83 -11.30 2.80
C LYS A 151 -2.97 -9.95 3.54
N ARG A 152 -3.20 -9.94 4.86
CA ARG A 152 -3.38 -8.71 5.65
C ARG A 152 -2.20 -7.73 5.56
N PRO A 153 -0.93 -8.16 5.47
CA PRO A 153 0.20 -7.24 5.34
C PRO A 153 0.14 -6.37 4.08
N PHE A 154 -0.39 -6.88 2.96
CA PHE A 154 -0.48 -6.10 1.71
C PHE A 154 -1.32 -4.83 1.85
N ARG A 155 -2.44 -4.90 2.59
CA ARG A 155 -3.26 -3.69 2.89
C ARG A 155 -2.46 -2.64 3.66
N ARG A 156 -1.57 -3.06 4.57
CA ARG A 156 -0.69 -2.13 5.31
C ARG A 156 0.44 -1.59 4.43
N ALA A 157 0.99 -2.41 3.54
CA ALA A 157 1.97 -1.97 2.55
C ALA A 157 1.38 -0.87 1.65
N ILE A 158 0.16 -1.08 1.11
CA ILE A 158 -0.58 -0.08 0.32
C ILE A 158 -0.70 1.24 1.10
N THR A 159 -1.13 1.19 2.36
CA THR A 159 -1.28 2.39 3.19
C THR A 159 0.01 3.19 3.32
N VAL A 160 1.15 2.51 3.47
CA VAL A 160 2.44 3.17 3.69
C VAL A 160 3.07 3.64 2.37
N TYR A 161 2.98 2.86 1.29
CA TYR A 161 3.41 3.33 -0.03
C TYR A 161 2.60 4.53 -0.51
N ALA A 162 1.31 4.61 -0.20
CA ALA A 162 0.50 5.79 -0.49
C ALA A 162 1.08 7.06 0.16
N MET A 163 1.58 6.97 1.41
CA MET A 163 2.27 8.10 2.05
C MET A 163 3.49 8.56 1.25
N VAL A 164 4.30 7.62 0.74
CA VAL A 164 5.47 7.93 -0.10
C VAL A 164 5.03 8.64 -1.39
N ILE A 165 4.01 8.12 -2.07
CA ILE A 165 3.50 8.67 -3.33
C ILE A 165 2.95 10.08 -3.12
N ASP A 166 2.17 10.29 -2.06
CA ASP A 166 1.52 11.57 -1.76
C ASP A 166 2.54 12.66 -1.38
N ASN A 167 3.63 12.30 -0.69
CA ASN A 167 4.63 13.25 -0.23
C ASN A 167 5.60 13.71 -1.34
N GLN A 168 5.93 12.85 -2.29
CA GLN A 168 6.91 13.15 -3.36
C GLN A 168 6.48 12.59 -4.73
N PRO A 169 5.34 13.07 -5.27
CA PRO A 169 4.85 12.60 -6.57
C PRO A 169 5.85 12.90 -7.69
N PHE A 170 5.78 12.11 -8.76
CA PHE A 170 6.64 12.24 -9.96
C PHE A 170 8.14 11.99 -9.73
N THR A 171 8.51 11.26 -8.67
CA THR A 171 9.88 10.77 -8.43
C THR A 171 10.01 9.28 -8.77
N ASP A 172 11.24 8.79 -8.97
CA ASP A 172 11.51 7.36 -9.23
C ASP A 172 11.04 6.46 -8.09
N SER A 173 11.23 6.91 -6.85
CA SER A 173 10.78 6.18 -5.65
C SER A 173 9.26 6.18 -5.51
N ALA A 174 8.56 7.25 -5.92
CA ALA A 174 7.11 7.25 -6.03
C ALA A 174 6.62 6.33 -7.16
N ALA A 175 7.30 6.28 -8.32
CA ALA A 175 6.99 5.33 -9.39
C ALA A 175 7.09 3.88 -8.90
N GLN A 176 8.16 3.56 -8.17
CA GLN A 176 8.35 2.24 -7.58
C GLN A 176 7.27 1.92 -6.54
N ALA A 177 6.98 2.85 -5.63
CA ALA A 177 5.93 2.70 -4.62
C ALA A 177 4.56 2.46 -5.29
N GLN A 178 4.23 3.23 -6.32
CA GLN A 178 3.02 3.13 -7.12
C GLN A 178 2.89 1.76 -7.79
N TYR A 179 3.98 1.26 -8.39
CA TYR A 179 4.04 -0.10 -8.93
C TYR A 179 3.83 -1.16 -7.83
N LYS A 180 4.46 -1.01 -6.66
CA LYS A 180 4.27 -1.93 -5.52
C LYS A 180 2.85 -1.90 -4.94
N VAL A 181 2.15 -0.78 -5.00
CA VAL A 181 0.71 -0.70 -4.68
C VAL A 181 -0.09 -1.56 -5.65
N GLY A 182 0.20 -1.48 -6.97
CA GLY A 182 -0.37 -2.36 -7.99
C GLY A 182 -0.13 -3.85 -7.70
N LEU A 183 1.11 -4.23 -7.35
CA LEU A 183 1.45 -5.61 -6.96
C LEU A 183 0.66 -6.09 -5.74
N CYS A 184 0.47 -5.22 -4.74
CA CYS A 184 -0.32 -5.54 -3.56
C CYS A 184 -1.79 -5.82 -3.92
N HIS A 185 -2.42 -4.95 -4.70
CA HIS A 185 -3.80 -5.15 -5.15
C HIS A 185 -3.95 -6.40 -6.03
N TYR A 186 -3.00 -6.64 -6.95
CA TYR A 186 -3.00 -7.84 -7.79
C TYR A 186 -2.95 -9.11 -6.93
N THR A 187 -2.10 -9.12 -5.91
CA THR A 187 -1.97 -10.23 -4.96
C THR A 187 -3.21 -10.43 -4.09
N LEU A 188 -3.92 -9.33 -3.79
CA LEU A 188 -5.22 -9.36 -3.12
C LEU A 188 -6.35 -9.86 -4.02
N GLU A 189 -6.09 -10.07 -5.32
CA GLU A 189 -7.09 -10.39 -6.36
C GLU A 189 -8.07 -9.22 -6.62
N GLU A 190 -7.64 -8.02 -6.27
CA GLU A 190 -8.32 -6.73 -6.50
C GLU A 190 -7.88 -6.20 -7.87
N TYR A 191 -8.22 -6.93 -8.93
CA TYR A 191 -7.65 -6.71 -10.26
C TYR A 191 -7.99 -5.35 -10.87
N ARG A 192 -9.12 -4.75 -10.49
CA ARG A 192 -9.53 -3.44 -11.01
C ARG A 192 -8.72 -2.32 -10.37
N GLU A 193 -8.54 -2.41 -9.06
CA GLU A 193 -7.67 -1.53 -8.29
C GLU A 193 -6.23 -1.68 -8.75
N ALA A 194 -5.74 -2.91 -8.95
CA ALA A 194 -4.40 -3.14 -9.49
C ALA A 194 -4.22 -2.54 -10.89
N ALA A 195 -5.19 -2.73 -11.80
CA ALA A 195 -5.17 -2.13 -13.13
C ALA A 195 -5.10 -0.60 -13.06
N PHE A 196 -5.88 0.03 -12.18
CA PHE A 196 -5.83 1.47 -11.96
C PHE A 196 -4.43 1.93 -11.53
N GLU A 197 -3.83 1.25 -10.56
CA GLU A 197 -2.53 1.65 -10.03
C GLU A 197 -1.37 1.39 -11.01
N TYR A 198 -1.46 0.34 -11.84
CA TYR A 198 -0.52 0.13 -12.94
C TYR A 198 -0.68 1.16 -14.05
N GLN A 199 -1.92 1.53 -14.40
CA GLN A 199 -2.17 2.57 -15.39
C GLN A 199 -1.55 3.91 -14.94
N ARG A 200 -1.63 4.23 -13.65
CA ARG A 200 -0.94 5.41 -13.07
C ARG A 200 0.58 5.35 -13.21
N VAL A 201 1.22 4.18 -13.07
CA VAL A 201 2.66 4.05 -13.38
C VAL A 201 2.94 4.42 -14.84
N ILE A 202 2.13 3.93 -15.76
CA ILE A 202 2.31 4.13 -17.20
C ILE A 202 2.11 5.60 -17.59
N ASP A 203 1.11 6.25 -17.01
CA ASP A 203 0.69 7.61 -17.37
C ASP A 203 1.50 8.69 -16.62
N ASP A 204 1.61 8.56 -15.30
CA ASP A 204 2.23 9.58 -14.44
C ASP A 204 3.76 9.44 -14.40
N TYR A 205 4.30 8.24 -14.67
CA TYR A 205 5.72 7.89 -14.54
C TYR A 205 6.29 7.23 -15.81
N ALA A 206 5.93 7.77 -16.97
CA ALA A 206 6.23 7.19 -18.28
C ALA A 206 7.73 6.95 -18.60
N ALA A 207 8.64 7.60 -17.88
CA ALA A 207 10.09 7.44 -18.00
C ALA A 207 10.71 6.48 -16.96
N SER A 208 9.92 5.95 -16.02
CA SER A 208 10.43 5.05 -14.98
C SER A 208 10.76 3.66 -15.52
N ASP A 209 11.68 2.97 -14.83
CA ASP A 209 12.06 1.58 -15.11
C ASP A 209 10.95 0.56 -14.81
N TYR A 210 9.77 1.00 -14.34
CA TYR A 210 8.64 0.13 -13.98
C TYR A 210 7.53 0.10 -15.04
N VAL A 211 7.71 0.83 -16.14
CA VAL A 211 6.64 1.01 -17.12
C VAL A 211 6.36 -0.27 -17.90
N ASP A 212 7.36 -1.09 -18.18
CA ASP A 212 7.17 -2.39 -18.84
C ASP A 212 6.52 -3.39 -17.89
N GLU A 213 6.96 -3.52 -16.63
CA GLU A 213 6.27 -4.39 -15.67
C GLU A 213 4.84 -3.92 -15.36
N ALA A 214 4.60 -2.61 -15.25
CA ALA A 214 3.25 -2.09 -15.06
C ALA A 214 2.35 -2.35 -16.29
N SER A 215 2.89 -2.16 -17.51
CA SER A 215 2.14 -2.44 -18.75
C SER A 215 1.78 -3.92 -18.87
N HIS A 216 2.69 -4.83 -18.51
CA HIS A 216 2.41 -6.25 -18.41
C HIS A 216 1.37 -6.54 -17.30
N GLY A 217 1.57 -5.96 -16.11
CA GLY A 217 0.67 -6.09 -14.97
C GLY A 217 -0.76 -5.67 -15.31
N LEU A 218 -0.94 -4.58 -16.06
CA LEU A 218 -2.23 -4.08 -16.54
C LEU A 218 -2.93 -5.10 -17.43
N ALA A 219 -2.24 -5.66 -18.42
CA ALA A 219 -2.79 -6.69 -19.30
C ALA A 219 -3.22 -7.93 -18.49
N MET A 220 -2.39 -8.35 -17.52
CA MET A 220 -2.71 -9.48 -16.64
C MET A 220 -3.90 -9.20 -15.74
N CYS A 221 -4.07 -7.97 -15.23
CA CYS A 221 -5.23 -7.59 -14.43
C CYS A 221 -6.53 -7.74 -15.24
N HIS A 222 -6.58 -7.19 -16.45
CA HIS A 222 -7.75 -7.29 -17.32
C HIS A 222 -8.05 -8.74 -17.73
N TYR A 223 -7.01 -9.52 -18.01
CA TYR A 223 -7.16 -10.95 -18.28
C TYR A 223 -7.75 -11.71 -17.09
N LYS A 224 -7.31 -11.41 -15.85
CA LYS A 224 -7.82 -12.05 -14.64
C LYS A 224 -9.22 -11.58 -14.24
N ASP A 225 -9.60 -10.33 -14.54
CA ASP A 225 -10.97 -9.83 -14.36
C ASP A 225 -11.94 -10.35 -15.44
N SER A 226 -11.42 -10.82 -16.58
CA SER A 226 -12.22 -11.41 -17.66
C SER A 226 -12.96 -12.68 -17.22
N ARG A 227 -14.24 -12.76 -17.61
CA ARG A 227 -15.16 -13.85 -17.27
C ARG A 227 -15.51 -14.69 -18.49
N PRO A 228 -16.08 -15.90 -18.30
CA PRO A 228 -16.54 -16.73 -19.41
C PRO A 228 -17.55 -16.01 -20.33
N PRO A 229 -17.73 -16.46 -21.59
CA PRO A 229 -18.51 -15.77 -22.62
C PRO A 229 -19.98 -15.48 -22.30
N ALA A 230 -20.54 -16.06 -21.24
CA ALA A 230 -21.89 -15.76 -20.78
C ALA A 230 -22.02 -14.40 -20.06
N TYR A 231 -20.90 -13.83 -19.63
CA TYR A 231 -20.83 -12.57 -18.88
C TYR A 231 -20.34 -11.42 -19.75
N ASP A 232 -20.35 -10.21 -19.21
CA ASP A 232 -19.74 -9.03 -19.84
C ASP A 232 -18.29 -9.29 -20.24
N GLN A 233 -17.96 -8.94 -21.49
CA GLN A 233 -16.65 -9.15 -22.10
C GLN A 233 -15.85 -7.85 -22.22
N SER A 234 -16.31 -6.74 -21.64
CA SER A 234 -15.55 -5.50 -21.57
C SER A 234 -14.13 -5.70 -21.01
N PRO A 235 -13.90 -6.51 -19.94
CA PRO A 235 -12.53 -6.80 -19.49
C PRO A 235 -11.68 -7.58 -20.49
N SER A 236 -12.28 -8.47 -21.29
CA SER A 236 -11.58 -9.20 -22.35
C SER A 236 -11.07 -8.24 -23.43
N LEU A 237 -11.87 -7.25 -23.82
CA LEU A 237 -11.46 -6.22 -24.77
C LEU A 237 -10.37 -5.31 -24.18
N LEU A 238 -10.49 -4.89 -22.92
CA LEU A 238 -9.44 -4.13 -22.23
C LEU A 238 -8.11 -4.91 -22.16
N ALA A 239 -8.18 -6.23 -21.96
CA ALA A 239 -6.98 -7.08 -22.00
C ALA A 239 -6.35 -7.11 -23.39
N VAL A 240 -7.14 -7.24 -24.46
CA VAL A 240 -6.65 -7.16 -25.85
C VAL A 240 -5.95 -5.83 -26.11
N ASP A 241 -6.58 -4.73 -25.73
CA ASP A 241 -6.04 -3.38 -25.93
C ASP A 241 -4.73 -3.17 -25.14
N ALA A 242 -4.68 -3.64 -23.88
CA ALA A 242 -3.48 -3.57 -23.06
C ALA A 242 -2.33 -4.41 -23.64
N VAL A 243 -2.62 -5.60 -24.17
CA VAL A 243 -1.63 -6.44 -24.89
C VAL A 243 -1.10 -5.70 -26.13
N ASP A 244 -2.00 -5.11 -26.94
CA ASP A 244 -1.59 -4.41 -28.16
C ASP A 244 -0.75 -3.18 -27.87
N ASN A 245 -1.07 -2.46 -26.78
CA ASN A 245 -0.26 -1.34 -26.31
C ASN A 245 1.11 -1.80 -25.81
N PHE A 246 1.17 -2.88 -25.03
CA PHE A 246 2.44 -3.48 -24.58
C PHE A 246 3.32 -3.86 -25.76
N LYS A 247 2.79 -4.63 -26.73
CA LYS A 247 3.55 -5.07 -27.91
C LYS A 247 4.04 -3.93 -28.77
N ARG A 248 3.25 -2.86 -28.90
CA ARG A 248 3.65 -1.68 -29.67
C ARG A 248 4.82 -0.95 -29.01
N LYS A 249 4.85 -0.90 -27.68
CA LYS A 249 5.89 -0.21 -26.91
C LYS A 249 7.13 -1.07 -26.69
N PHE A 250 6.96 -2.38 -26.50
CA PHE A 250 7.99 -3.35 -26.14
C PHE A 250 7.96 -4.58 -27.08
N PRO A 251 8.21 -4.40 -28.39
CA PRO A 251 8.02 -5.47 -29.39
C PRO A 251 8.95 -6.68 -29.21
N ASP A 252 10.16 -6.47 -28.66
CA ASP A 252 11.19 -7.49 -28.49
C ASP A 252 11.19 -8.12 -27.07
N ASP A 253 10.22 -7.78 -26.22
CA ASP A 253 10.14 -8.30 -24.86
C ASP A 253 9.73 -9.79 -24.85
N SER A 254 10.40 -10.58 -24.01
CA SER A 254 10.15 -12.02 -23.88
C SER A 254 8.70 -12.40 -23.53
N ARG A 255 7.96 -11.50 -22.88
CA ARG A 255 6.55 -11.69 -22.45
C ARG A 255 5.56 -11.56 -23.61
N VAL A 256 5.97 -11.05 -24.78
CA VAL A 256 5.08 -10.88 -25.94
C VAL A 256 4.42 -12.20 -26.35
N ALA A 257 5.14 -13.33 -26.29
CA ALA A 257 4.59 -14.64 -26.64
C ALA A 257 3.48 -15.11 -25.70
N GLU A 258 3.62 -14.86 -24.39
CA GLU A 258 2.57 -15.12 -23.40
C GLU A 258 1.35 -14.23 -23.67
N LEU A 259 1.58 -12.94 -23.88
CA LEU A 259 0.52 -11.97 -24.12
C LEU A 259 -0.26 -12.24 -25.42
N ASP A 260 0.40 -12.74 -26.47
CA ASP A 260 -0.28 -13.15 -27.71
C ASP A 260 -1.22 -14.34 -27.50
N SER A 261 -0.83 -15.27 -26.63
CA SER A 261 -1.68 -16.40 -26.23
C SER A 261 -2.91 -15.90 -25.47
N ILE A 262 -2.72 -14.97 -24.54
CA ILE A 262 -3.80 -14.31 -23.79
C ILE A 262 -4.73 -13.55 -24.74
N LYS A 263 -4.19 -12.74 -25.65
CA LYS A 263 -4.97 -12.00 -26.67
C LYS A 263 -5.84 -12.95 -27.49
N THR A 264 -5.26 -14.05 -27.96
CA THR A 264 -5.99 -15.08 -28.73
C THR A 264 -7.15 -15.66 -27.91
N GLU A 265 -6.92 -15.98 -26.64
CA GLU A 265 -7.98 -16.48 -25.76
C GLU A 265 -9.09 -15.44 -25.56
N MET A 266 -8.74 -14.17 -25.31
CA MET A 266 -9.70 -13.09 -25.11
C MET A 266 -10.56 -12.84 -26.34
N LEU A 267 -9.94 -12.80 -27.53
CA LEU A 267 -10.67 -12.67 -28.79
C LEU A 267 -11.65 -13.83 -29.01
N ASN A 268 -11.24 -15.07 -28.71
CA ASN A 268 -12.12 -16.23 -28.79
C ASN A 268 -13.32 -16.11 -27.83
N ARG A 269 -13.09 -15.65 -26.58
CA ARG A 269 -14.20 -15.44 -25.62
C ARG A 269 -15.20 -14.39 -26.10
N VAL A 270 -14.71 -13.27 -26.64
CA VAL A 270 -15.56 -12.19 -27.17
C VAL A 270 -16.35 -12.69 -28.37
N ALA A 271 -15.69 -13.35 -29.32
CA ALA A 271 -16.31 -13.90 -30.51
C ALA A 271 -17.38 -14.95 -30.17
N GLU A 272 -17.11 -15.82 -29.20
CA GLU A 272 -18.07 -16.82 -28.74
C GLU A 272 -19.32 -16.17 -28.11
N GLN A 273 -19.16 -15.11 -27.30
CA GLN A 273 -20.30 -14.36 -26.76
C GLN A 273 -21.17 -13.78 -27.90
N ARG A 274 -20.54 -13.16 -28.91
CA ARG A 274 -21.24 -12.58 -30.06
C ARG A 274 -21.96 -13.67 -30.87
N LEU A 275 -21.32 -14.80 -31.11
CA LEU A 275 -21.90 -15.96 -31.77
C LEU A 275 -23.11 -16.53 -30.99
N ARG A 276 -23.00 -16.65 -29.66
CA ARG A 276 -24.14 -17.06 -28.81
C ARG A 276 -25.32 -16.10 -28.93
N THR A 277 -25.04 -14.80 -29.07
CA THR A 277 -26.07 -13.78 -29.29
C THR A 277 -26.72 -13.93 -30.67
N ALA A 278 -25.93 -14.20 -31.71
CA ALA A 278 -26.43 -14.49 -33.05
C ALA A 278 -27.39 -15.70 -33.04
N LYS A 279 -26.94 -16.83 -32.46
CA LYS A 279 -27.73 -18.06 -32.30
C LYS A 279 -29.02 -17.86 -31.49
N PHE A 280 -29.00 -16.97 -30.49
CA PHE A 280 -30.19 -16.62 -29.73
C PHE A 280 -31.27 -15.94 -30.59
N TYR A 281 -30.87 -15.01 -31.46
CA TYR A 281 -31.78 -14.35 -32.40
C TYR A 281 -32.26 -15.30 -33.50
N GLU A 282 -31.36 -16.14 -34.01
CA GLU A 282 -31.65 -17.19 -34.99
C GLU A 282 -32.74 -18.13 -34.46
N LYS A 283 -32.60 -18.64 -33.23
CA LYS A 283 -33.59 -19.52 -32.58
C LYS A 283 -34.98 -18.89 -32.48
N ARG A 284 -35.06 -17.57 -32.44
CA ARG A 284 -36.31 -16.79 -32.42
C ARG A 284 -36.80 -16.38 -33.82
N ARG A 285 -36.16 -16.88 -34.88
CA ARG A 285 -36.42 -16.55 -36.29
C ARG A 285 -36.25 -15.06 -36.61
N LYS A 286 -35.43 -14.35 -35.82
CA LYS A 286 -35.07 -12.94 -36.07
C LYS A 286 -33.79 -12.90 -36.91
N PHE A 287 -33.89 -13.30 -38.17
CA PHE A 287 -32.72 -13.53 -39.04
C PHE A 287 -31.90 -12.26 -39.32
N ASP A 288 -32.54 -11.12 -39.55
CA ASP A 288 -31.82 -9.84 -39.75
C ASP A 288 -30.98 -9.48 -38.52
N SER A 289 -31.54 -9.66 -37.31
CA SER A 289 -30.79 -9.43 -36.07
C SER A 289 -29.68 -10.45 -35.88
N ALA A 290 -29.90 -11.72 -36.20
CA ALA A 290 -28.87 -12.75 -36.13
C ALA A 290 -27.71 -12.44 -37.08
N ALA A 291 -28.01 -12.05 -38.33
CA ALA A 291 -27.04 -11.69 -39.35
C ALA A 291 -26.08 -10.61 -38.87
N ILE A 292 -26.57 -9.55 -38.22
CA ILE A 292 -25.72 -8.49 -37.64
C ILE A 292 -24.65 -9.07 -36.71
N TYR A 293 -25.03 -9.98 -35.81
CA TYR A 293 -24.07 -10.56 -34.87
C TYR A 293 -23.12 -11.56 -35.53
N TYR A 294 -23.59 -12.32 -36.52
CA TYR A 294 -22.71 -13.19 -37.31
C TYR A 294 -21.69 -12.38 -38.12
N GLU A 295 -22.11 -11.28 -38.75
CA GLU A 295 -21.24 -10.33 -39.45
C GLU A 295 -20.17 -9.78 -38.49
N VAL A 296 -20.55 -9.32 -37.30
CA VAL A 296 -19.59 -8.86 -36.27
C VAL A 296 -18.54 -9.91 -35.95
N VAL A 297 -18.91 -11.18 -35.82
CA VAL A 297 -17.96 -12.27 -35.54
C VAL A 297 -16.95 -12.42 -36.68
N VAL A 298 -17.41 -12.41 -37.93
CA VAL A 298 -16.53 -12.58 -39.11
C VAL A 298 -15.66 -11.35 -39.34
N GLU A 299 -16.23 -10.15 -39.22
CA GLU A 299 -15.54 -8.90 -39.54
C GLU A 299 -14.51 -8.50 -38.47
N GLN A 300 -14.86 -8.65 -37.19
CA GLN A 300 -14.02 -8.17 -36.09
C GLN A 300 -13.16 -9.27 -35.48
N PHE A 301 -13.55 -10.54 -35.63
CA PHE A 301 -12.86 -11.68 -35.02
C PHE A 301 -12.53 -12.81 -36.01
N PRO A 302 -11.99 -12.52 -37.22
CA PRO A 302 -11.83 -13.50 -38.29
C PRO A 302 -10.89 -14.66 -37.94
N SER A 303 -9.94 -14.46 -37.01
CA SER A 303 -8.97 -15.48 -36.59
C SER A 303 -9.47 -16.39 -35.46
N THR A 304 -10.71 -16.22 -35.00
CA THR A 304 -11.27 -16.98 -33.87
C THR A 304 -11.96 -18.27 -34.31
N THR A 305 -12.13 -19.20 -33.38
CA THR A 305 -12.83 -20.47 -33.64
C THR A 305 -14.32 -20.29 -33.94
N SER A 306 -14.90 -19.14 -33.58
CA SER A 306 -16.29 -18.80 -33.85
C SER A 306 -16.54 -18.29 -35.28
N ALA A 307 -15.51 -17.77 -35.96
CA ALA A 307 -15.65 -17.16 -37.28
C ALA A 307 -16.08 -18.14 -38.39
N PRO A 308 -15.54 -19.38 -38.50
CA PRO A 308 -15.97 -20.31 -39.53
C PRO A 308 -17.45 -20.67 -39.44
N GLU A 309 -17.99 -20.86 -38.23
CA GLU A 309 -19.40 -21.15 -38.04
C GLU A 309 -20.28 -19.96 -38.43
N ALA A 310 -19.87 -18.75 -38.03
CA ALA A 310 -20.57 -17.53 -38.37
C ALA A 310 -20.62 -17.29 -39.90
N GLN A 311 -19.49 -17.51 -40.57
CA GLN A 311 -19.39 -17.38 -42.01
C GLN A 311 -20.28 -18.39 -42.74
N ALA A 312 -20.25 -19.66 -42.33
CA ALA A 312 -21.10 -20.70 -42.93
C ALA A 312 -22.58 -20.36 -42.83
N TRP A 313 -23.01 -19.76 -41.70
CA TRP A 313 -24.39 -19.32 -41.53
C TRP A 313 -24.78 -18.19 -42.51
N LEU A 314 -23.91 -17.17 -42.66
CA LEU A 314 -24.16 -16.02 -43.55
C LEU A 314 -24.24 -16.44 -45.03
N GLU A 315 -23.39 -17.38 -45.45
CA GLU A 315 -23.39 -17.93 -46.81
C GLU A 315 -24.70 -18.67 -47.13
N GLN A 316 -25.20 -19.48 -46.20
CA GLN A 316 -26.44 -20.23 -46.37
C GLN A 316 -27.68 -19.34 -46.45
N HIS A 317 -27.68 -18.20 -45.75
CA HIS A 317 -28.85 -17.32 -45.65
C HIS A 317 -28.79 -16.12 -46.60
N GLY A 318 -27.85 -16.12 -47.56
CA GLY A 318 -27.77 -15.08 -48.59
C GLY A 318 -27.30 -13.71 -48.09
N HIS A 319 -26.78 -13.64 -46.86
CA HIS A 319 -26.23 -12.43 -46.26
C HIS A 319 -24.73 -12.23 -46.60
N SER A 320 -24.11 -13.11 -47.38
CA SER A 320 -22.68 -13.00 -47.74
C SER A 320 -22.31 -11.88 -48.73
N LYS A 321 -23.28 -11.08 -49.19
CA LYS A 321 -23.07 -10.05 -50.23
C LYS A 321 -22.43 -8.76 -49.70
N ARG A 322 -21.19 -8.86 -49.24
CA ARG A 322 -20.24 -7.74 -49.19
C ARG A 322 -18.79 -8.12 -49.52
N TRP A 323 -18.50 -9.41 -49.74
CA TRP A 323 -17.15 -9.94 -49.91
C TRP A 323 -16.74 -10.14 -51.38
N GLN A 324 -16.69 -9.05 -52.14
CA GLN A 324 -15.78 -8.94 -53.28
C GLN A 324 -14.80 -7.81 -52.96
N ALA A 325 -13.68 -8.15 -52.33
CA ALA A 325 -12.54 -7.23 -52.30
C ALA A 325 -11.90 -7.20 -53.70
N PRO A 326 -11.54 -6.03 -54.26
CA PRO A 326 -10.75 -5.96 -55.48
C PRO A 326 -9.36 -6.56 -55.24
N SER A 327 -8.88 -7.28 -56.25
CA SER A 327 -7.55 -7.92 -56.37
C SER A 327 -6.37 -7.01 -56.06
#